data_AF-A0A011QD55-F1
#
_entry.id   AF-A0A011QD55-F1
#
_cell.length_a   1.000
_cell.length_b   1.000
_cell.length_c   1.000
_cell.angle_alpha   90.00
_cell.angle_beta   90.00
_cell.angle_gamma   90.00
#
_symmetry.space_group_name_H-M   'P 1'
#
loop_
_entity.id
_entity.type
_entity.pdbx_description
1 polymer ?
#
loop_
_entity_poly.entity_id
_entity_poly.type
_entity_poly.pdbx_seq_one_letter_code
_entity_poly.pdbx_strand_id
1 'polypeptide(L)' 'MKVMMVVEGGDCALRIEPTDEEGLALLAAFGVSGAYQAKLGDAAGSTMLATEWICSSYEGAPAELD' A
#
# COMPACT_ATOMS: atom_id res chain seq x y z
N MET A 1 -8.53 -10.56 -0.14
CA MET A 1 -8.21 -9.13 0.03
C MET A 1 -8.51 -8.36 -1.25
N LYS A 2 -9.08 -7.16 -1.15
CA LYS A 2 -9.34 -6.26 -2.28
C LYS A 2 -8.62 -4.94 -2.04
N VAL A 3 -7.80 -4.50 -3.00
CA VAL A 3 -7.10 -3.21 -2.93
C VAL A 3 -7.71 -2.27 -3.95
N MET A 4 -8.05 -1.06 -3.55
CA MET A 4 -8.69 -0.05 -4.40
C MET A 4 -8.02 1.31 -4.19
N MET A 5 -7.97 2.10 -5.26
CA MET A 5 -7.71 3.53 -5.15
C MET A 5 -9.04 4.25 -4.96
N VAL A 6 -9.17 4.99 -3.87
CA VAL A 6 -10.30 5.86 -3.56
C VAL A 6 -9.90 7.27 -3.92
N VAL A 7 -10.72 7.94 -4.74
CA VAL A 7 -10.49 9.33 -5.15
C VAL A 7 -11.64 10.18 -4.61
N GLU A 8 -11.34 11.10 -3.70
CA GLU A 8 -12.33 12.01 -3.11
C GLU A 8 -11.77 13.44 -3.17
N GLY A 9 -12.39 14.30 -3.97
CA GLY A 9 -12.11 15.74 -3.95
C GLY A 9 -10.65 16.12 -4.21
N GLY A 10 -10.03 15.59 -5.27
CA GLY A 10 -8.64 15.89 -5.65
C GLY A 10 -7.58 15.09 -4.88
N ASP A 11 -7.96 14.47 -3.75
CA ASP A 11 -7.10 13.57 -2.99
C ASP A 11 -7.28 12.12 -3.47
N CYS A 12 -6.19 11.36 -3.42
CA CYS A 12 -6.16 9.92 -3.65
C CYS A 12 -5.84 9.18 -2.34
N ALA A 13 -6.39 8.00 -2.15
CA ALA A 13 -6.06 7.10 -1.05
C ALA A 13 -6.04 5.65 -1.53
N LEU A 14 -5.15 4.84 -0.96
CA LEU A 14 -5.20 3.38 -1.08
C LEU A 14 -6.06 2.82 0.04
N ARG A 15 -7.02 1.96 -0.33
CA ARG A 15 -7.90 1.26 0.60
C ARG A 15 -7.73 -0.24 0.42
N ILE A 16 -7.52 -0.94 1.53
CA ILE A 16 -7.45 -2.41 1.59
C ILE A 16 -8.69 -2.89 2.34
N GLU A 17 -9.54 -3.64 1.64
CA GLU A 17 -10.70 -4.29 2.21
C GLU A 17 -10.46 -5.79 2.36
N PRO A 18 -10.53 -6.33 3.58
CA PRO A 18 -10.53 -7.78 3.77
C PRO A 18 -11.84 -8.37 3.21
N THR A 19 -11.71 -9.50 2.51
CA THR A 19 -12.84 -10.20 1.86
C THR A 19 -13.33 -11.40 2.66
N ASP A 20 -12.60 -11.76 3.70
CA ASP A 20 -12.70 -12.99 4.47
C ASP A 20 -12.05 -12.79 5.86
N GLU A 21 -12.23 -13.79 6.72
CA GLU A 21 -11.72 -13.81 8.10
C GLU A 21 -10.19 -13.79 8.16
N GLU A 22 -9.51 -14.37 7.17
CA GLU A 22 -8.05 -14.37 7.10
C GLU A 22 -7.52 -12.95 6.90
N GLY A 23 -8.11 -12.19 5.96
CA GLY A 23 -7.77 -10.79 5.76
C GLY A 23 -8.06 -9.91 6.98
N LEU A 24 -9.15 -10.19 7.70
CA LEU A 24 -9.48 -9.48 8.96
C LEU A 24 -8.44 -9.78 10.04
N ALA A 25 -8.06 -11.05 10.22
CA ALA A 25 -7.05 -11.46 11.19
C ALA A 25 -5.68 -10.85 10.89
N LEU A 26 -5.30 -10.78 9.61
CA LEU A 26 -4.07 -10.12 9.18
C LEU A 26 -4.06 -8.65 9.59
N LEU A 27 -5.10 -7.89 9.26
CA LEU A 27 -5.18 -6.46 9.61
C LEU A 27 -5.24 -6.25 11.13
N ALA A 28 -5.93 -7.13 11.85
CA ALA A 28 -6.00 -7.09 13.31
C ALA A 28 -4.62 -7.30 13.97
N ALA A 29 -3.74 -8.11 13.38
CA ALA A 29 -2.37 -8.29 13.87
C ALA A 29 -1.54 -6.98 13.81
N PHE A 30 -1.92 -6.04 12.94
CA PHE A 30 -1.36 -4.69 12.85
C PHE A 30 -2.18 -3.64 13.61
N GLY A 31 -3.14 -4.06 14.43
CA GLY A 31 -4.01 -3.16 15.21
C GLY A 31 -5.08 -2.45 14.40
N VAL A 32 -5.33 -2.89 13.16
CA VAL A 32 -6.36 -2.32 12.29
C VAL A 32 -7.63 -3.14 12.38
N SER A 33 -8.74 -2.50 12.73
CA SER A 33 -10.07 -3.11 12.72
C SER A 33 -10.80 -2.81 11.41
N GLY A 34 -11.06 -3.84 10.60
CA GLY A 34 -11.82 -3.71 9.35
C GLY A 34 -10.95 -3.28 8.16
N ALA A 35 -11.41 -2.30 7.37
CA ALA A 35 -10.67 -1.82 6.20
C ALA A 35 -9.54 -0.86 6.61
N TYR A 36 -8.38 -1.01 5.97
CA TYR A 36 -7.27 -0.07 6.10
C TYR A 36 -7.36 0.98 4.99
N GLN A 37 -7.09 2.25 5.31
CA GLN A 37 -7.02 3.32 4.31
C GLN A 37 -5.84 4.24 4.59
N ALA A 38 -5.01 4.48 3.59
CA ALA A 38 -3.88 5.39 3.63
C ALA A 38 -4.02 6.44 2.54
N LYS A 39 -3.95 7.72 2.92
CA LYS A 39 -3.92 8.82 1.94
C LYS A 39 -2.61 8.78 1.16
N LEU A 40 -2.70 8.92 -0.16
CA LEU A 40 -1.57 9.17 -1.04
C LEU A 40 -1.27 10.67 -0.97
N GLY A 41 -0.62 11.10 0.12
CA GLY A 41 -0.09 12.47 0.26
C GLY A 41 1.32 12.57 -0.33
N ASP A 42 1.71 13.78 -0.77
CA ASP A 42 3.01 14.07 -1.40
C ASP A 42 4.16 13.40 -0.64
N ALA A 43 4.98 12.65 -1.38
CA ALA A 43 6.09 11.83 -0.89
C ALA A 43 7.25 12.63 -0.27
N ALA A 44 7.01 13.81 0.29
CA ALA A 44 8.00 14.71 0.86
C ALA A 44 8.56 14.24 2.21
N GLY A 45 7.91 13.29 2.90
CA GLY A 45 8.33 12.80 4.23
C GLY A 45 8.89 11.38 4.27
N SER A 46 8.75 10.60 3.18
CA SER A 46 9.00 9.14 3.18
C SER A 46 10.07 8.68 2.19
N THR A 47 10.89 9.59 1.65
CA THR A 47 11.85 9.25 0.61
C THR A 47 13.05 8.45 1.14
N MET A 48 13.47 8.66 2.39
CA MET A 48 14.75 8.11 2.87
C MET A 48 14.67 6.64 3.34
N LEU A 49 13.52 6.20 3.88
CA LEU A 49 13.33 4.81 4.33
C LEU A 49 12.88 3.85 3.21
N ALA A 50 12.30 4.38 2.13
CA ALA A 50 11.74 3.57 1.06
C ALA A 50 12.81 3.04 0.08
N THR A 51 13.87 3.80 -0.21
CA THR A 51 14.85 3.41 -1.23
C THR A 51 15.64 2.15 -0.85
N GLU A 52 16.08 2.03 0.41
CA GLU A 52 16.84 0.85 0.87
C GLU A 52 15.99 -0.43 0.92
N TRP A 53 14.69 -0.32 1.23
CA TRP A 53 13.76 -1.46 1.26
C TRP A 53 13.30 -1.89 -0.14
N ILE A 54 13.07 -0.92 -1.04
CA ILE A 54 12.65 -1.23 -2.42
C ILE A 54 13.81 -1.88 -3.19
N CYS A 55 15.05 -1.40 -3.03
CA CYS A 55 16.21 -2.01 -3.67
C CYS A 55 16.53 -3.41 -3.15
N SER A 56 16.22 -3.72 -1.89
CA SER A 56 16.43 -5.07 -1.32
C SER A 56 15.32 -6.05 -1.66
N SER A 57 14.14 -5.58 -2.05
CA SER A 57 12.98 -6.44 -2.41
C SER A 57 12.85 -6.71 -3.91
N TYR A 58 13.64 -6.05 -4.76
CA TYR A 58 13.57 -6.16 -6.22
C TYR A 58 14.71 -7.04 -6.76
N GLU A 59 14.42 -8.31 -7.06
CA GLU A 59 15.35 -9.27 -7.71
C GLU A 59 15.21 -9.33 -9.25
N GLY A 60 14.39 -8.47 -9.86
CA GLY A 60 14.14 -8.47 -11.31
C GLY A 60 15.10 -7.57 -12.09
N ALA A 61 15.55 -7.99 -13.28
CA ALA A 61 16.13 -7.06 -14.24
C ALA A 61 15.02 -6.16 -14.82
N PRO A 62 15.22 -4.84 -14.96
CA PRO A 62 14.22 -3.96 -15.58
C PRO A 62 14.00 -4.44 -17.02
N ALA A 63 12.74 -4.67 -17.39
CA ALA A 63 12.40 -5.00 -18.76
C ALA A 63 12.68 -3.78 -19.64
N GLU A 64 13.54 -3.94 -20.64
CA GLU A 64 13.70 -2.97 -21.71
C GLU A 64 12.41 -2.97 -22.54
N LEU A 65 11.75 -1.83 -22.63
CA LEU A 65 10.64 -1.60 -23.54
C LEU A 65 11.23 -1.12 -24.87
N ASP A 66 11.04 -1.93 -25.93
CA ASP A 66 11.25 -1.56 -27.34
C ASP A 66 10.06 -0.74 -27.87
#